data_AF-A0A7J9LN46-F1
#
_entry.id   AF-A0A7J9LN46-F1
#
_cell.length_a   1.000
_cell.length_b   1.000
_cell.length_c   1.000
_cell.angle_alpha   90.00
_cell.angle_beta   90.00
_cell.angle_gamma   90.00
#
_symmetry.space_group_name_H-M   'P 1'
#
loop_
_entity.id
_entity.type
_entity.pdbx_description
1 polymer ?
#
loop_
_entity_poly.entity_id
_entity_poly.type
_entity_poly.pdbx_seq_one_letter_code
_entity_poly.pdbx_strand_id
1 'polypeptide(L)'
;MEMNRFTLNFNIYVGVMIRLFKVKEKQRELAENANGGAPTKKQSPGELRLHKALNLLAQEHLVLDPSVILMFYFVFLRVDISELNLPKSCAITFPNGKDNLMNFEVSIRPDEGYYFGGTFLFSFQVSPVYPHEAPKVKCKTKVYHPNIDLEGNVCLNILREDWKPVLNINTIIYGLYHLFTEPNYEDPLNHEAAAVLRDNPKMFESNVRRAMSGGYVGQTFFPRCV
;
A
#
# COMPACT_ATOMS: atom_id res chain seq x y z
N MET A 1 -23.61 35.35 8.36
CA MET A 1 -24.51 34.26 8.78
C MET A 1 -24.08 32.88 8.26
N GLU A 2 -23.18 32.78 7.27
CA GLU A 2 -22.68 31.51 6.72
C GLU A 2 -21.58 30.83 7.58
N MET A 3 -20.84 31.59 8.39
CA MET A 3 -19.75 31.09 9.25
C MET A 3 -20.17 30.00 10.24
N ASN A 4 -21.42 30.00 10.70
CA ASN A 4 -21.95 28.96 11.60
C ASN A 4 -22.32 27.66 10.88
N ARG A 5 -22.63 27.71 9.57
CA ARG A 5 -22.94 26.50 8.78
C ARG A 5 -21.67 25.72 8.44
N PHE A 6 -20.56 26.43 8.19
CA PHE A 6 -19.26 25.83 7.88
C PHE A 6 -18.61 25.12 9.08
N THR A 7 -18.59 25.76 10.26
CA THR A 7 -18.11 25.14 11.50
C THR A 7 -18.97 23.93 11.90
N LEU A 8 -20.27 23.99 11.64
CA LEU A 8 -21.18 22.87 11.87
C LEU A 8 -20.88 21.72 10.91
N ASN A 9 -20.70 21.97 9.61
CA ASN A 9 -20.37 20.92 8.62
C ASN A 9 -19.00 20.27 8.85
N PHE A 10 -17.99 21.04 9.30
CA PHE A 10 -16.66 20.52 9.66
C PHE A 10 -16.72 19.64 10.91
N ASN A 11 -17.35 20.11 11.99
CA ASN A 11 -17.54 19.32 13.20
C ASN A 11 -18.47 18.12 12.98
N ILE A 12 -19.43 18.23 12.06
CA ILE A 12 -20.26 17.11 11.61
C ILE A 12 -19.39 16.11 10.84
N TYR A 13 -18.56 16.51 9.88
CA TYR A 13 -17.75 15.56 9.09
C TYR A 13 -16.69 14.85 9.93
N VAL A 14 -15.92 15.60 10.72
CA VAL A 14 -14.94 15.04 11.67
C VAL A 14 -15.65 14.20 12.74
N GLY A 15 -16.79 14.67 13.24
CA GLY A 15 -17.62 13.93 14.19
C GLY A 15 -18.24 12.65 13.60
N VAL A 16 -18.63 12.66 12.32
CA VAL A 16 -19.18 11.52 11.58
C VAL A 16 -18.07 10.50 11.32
N MET A 17 -16.87 10.94 10.93
CA MET A 17 -15.73 10.03 10.74
C MET A 17 -15.29 9.40 12.06
N ILE A 18 -15.14 10.19 13.13
CA ILE A 18 -14.85 9.67 14.48
C ILE A 18 -15.94 8.70 14.93
N ARG A 19 -17.23 8.99 14.66
CA ARG A 19 -18.34 8.09 14.99
C ARG A 19 -18.33 6.82 14.15
N LEU A 20 -18.08 6.90 12.85
CA LEU A 20 -18.03 5.74 11.95
C LEU A 20 -16.88 4.81 12.30
N PHE A 21 -15.71 5.37 12.64
CA PHE A 21 -14.59 4.59 13.15
C PHE A 21 -14.91 3.95 14.51
N LYS A 22 -15.47 4.70 15.46
CA LYS A 22 -15.92 4.14 16.76
C LYS A 22 -17.03 3.09 16.62
N VAL A 23 -17.93 3.23 15.64
CA VAL A 23 -18.97 2.24 15.36
C VAL A 23 -18.36 0.98 14.77
N LYS A 24 -17.42 1.12 13.84
CA LYS A 24 -16.72 -0.01 13.21
C LYS A 24 -15.82 -0.76 14.21
N GLU A 25 -15.17 -0.03 15.11
CA GLU A 25 -14.43 -0.60 16.23
C GLU A 25 -15.34 -1.25 17.25
N LYS A 26 -16.47 -0.62 17.63
CA LYS A 26 -17.45 -1.27 18.51
C LYS A 26 -18.03 -2.54 17.89
N GLN A 27 -18.26 -2.58 16.58
CA GLN A 27 -18.67 -3.81 15.90
C GLN A 27 -17.57 -4.88 15.86
N ARG A 28 -16.30 -4.47 15.73
CA ARG A 28 -15.14 -5.35 15.84
C ARG A 28 -14.93 -5.87 17.26
N GLU A 29 -15.02 -5.01 18.27
CA GLU A 29 -14.97 -5.35 19.70
C GLU A 29 -16.16 -6.24 20.08
N LEU A 30 -17.36 -6.04 19.53
CA LEU A 30 -18.50 -6.93 19.75
C LEU A 30 -18.26 -8.31 19.10
N ALA A 31 -17.60 -8.36 17.94
CA ALA A 31 -17.18 -9.61 17.31
C ALA A 31 -16.03 -10.31 18.05
N GLU A 32 -15.12 -9.56 18.67
CA GLU A 32 -13.99 -10.07 19.46
C GLU A 32 -14.42 -10.46 20.90
N ASN A 33 -15.35 -9.72 21.52
CA ASN A 33 -15.92 -10.01 22.85
C ASN A 33 -16.89 -11.19 22.84
N ALA A 34 -17.43 -11.57 21.67
CA ALA A 34 -18.10 -12.86 21.50
C ALA A 34 -17.16 -14.05 21.81
N ASN A 35 -15.83 -13.82 21.83
CA ASN A 35 -14.80 -14.80 22.17
C ASN A 35 -14.12 -14.56 23.55
N GLY A 36 -14.71 -13.75 24.43
CA GLY A 36 -14.41 -13.75 25.86
C GLY A 36 -13.02 -13.24 26.30
N GLY A 37 -12.81 -11.92 26.27
CA GLY A 37 -11.70 -11.27 26.97
C GLY A 37 -11.90 -9.76 27.09
N ALA A 38 -11.81 -9.19 28.30
CA ALA A 38 -12.00 -7.75 28.52
C ALA A 38 -10.86 -6.92 27.91
N PRO A 39 -11.10 -5.93 27.04
CA PRO A 39 -10.02 -5.14 26.46
C PRO A 39 -9.70 -3.92 27.33
N THR A 40 -8.42 -3.73 27.61
CA THR A 40 -7.87 -2.41 27.92
C THR A 40 -7.94 -1.58 26.65
N LYS A 41 -8.54 -0.38 26.71
CA LYS A 41 -8.61 0.56 25.57
C LYS A 41 -7.21 1.03 25.18
N LYS A 42 -6.51 0.25 24.36
CA LYS A 42 -5.37 0.71 23.58
C LYS A 42 -5.92 1.42 22.35
N GLN A 43 -5.55 2.69 22.16
CA GLN A 43 -5.87 3.40 20.92
C GLN A 43 -5.42 2.56 19.73
N SER A 44 -6.29 2.38 18.74
CA SER A 44 -5.90 1.62 17.56
C SER A 44 -4.84 2.38 16.76
N PRO A 45 -4.03 1.69 15.94
CA PRO A 45 -3.04 2.36 15.09
C PRO A 45 -3.65 3.45 14.21
N GLY A 46 -4.92 3.29 13.79
CA GLY A 46 -5.66 4.31 13.06
C GLY A 46 -6.01 5.53 13.93
N GLU A 47 -6.46 5.32 15.17
CA GLU A 47 -6.73 6.40 16.13
C GLU A 47 -5.48 7.18 16.50
N LEU A 48 -4.35 6.49 16.71
CA LEU A 48 -3.08 7.13 17.03
C LEU A 48 -2.55 7.95 15.85
N ARG A 49 -2.68 7.44 14.62
CA ARG A 49 -2.35 8.17 13.38
C ARG A 49 -3.22 9.40 13.21
N LEU A 50 -4.53 9.28 13.43
CA LEU A 50 -5.45 10.40 13.36
C LEU A 50 -5.15 11.44 14.44
N HIS A 51 -4.88 11.01 15.67
CA HIS A 51 -4.57 11.92 16.79
C HIS A 51 -3.24 12.65 16.58
N LYS A 52 -2.20 11.96 16.08
CA LYS A 52 -0.92 12.59 15.70
C LYS A 52 -1.11 13.61 14.58
N ALA A 53 -1.86 13.25 13.52
CA ALA A 53 -2.20 14.20 12.46
C ALA A 53 -2.90 15.42 13.07
N LEU A 54 -3.96 15.22 13.84
CA LEU A 54 -4.75 16.29 14.49
C LEU A 54 -3.92 17.18 15.43
N ASN A 55 -2.94 16.63 16.15
CA ASN A 55 -2.06 17.42 17.03
C ASN A 55 -1.08 18.31 16.26
N LEU A 56 -0.62 17.87 15.08
CA LEU A 56 0.15 18.74 14.17
C LEU A 56 -0.72 19.85 13.57
N LEU A 57 -2.01 19.55 13.36
CA LEU A 57 -2.99 20.48 12.78
C LEU A 57 -3.49 21.52 13.80
N ALA A 58 -3.42 21.22 15.10
CA ALA A 58 -3.80 22.14 16.17
C ALA A 58 -2.87 23.36 16.33
N GLN A 59 -1.82 23.46 15.50
CA GLN A 59 -0.90 24.60 15.52
C GLN A 59 -1.29 25.74 14.57
N GLU A 60 -2.24 25.60 13.64
CA GLU A 60 -2.62 26.71 12.76
C GLU A 60 -4.13 26.79 12.44
N HIS A 61 -4.65 28.02 12.48
CA HIS A 61 -6.06 28.37 12.58
C HIS A 61 -6.74 28.58 11.20
N LEU A 62 -6.56 27.69 10.21
CA LEU A 62 -7.22 27.81 8.91
C LEU A 62 -7.64 26.44 8.37
N VAL A 63 -8.94 26.10 8.33
CA VAL A 63 -9.40 24.77 7.84
C VAL A 63 -10.55 24.88 6.82
N LEU A 64 -10.72 26.03 6.16
CA LEU A 64 -11.72 26.20 5.09
C LEU A 64 -11.13 26.56 3.73
N ASP A 65 -9.80 26.68 3.63
CA ASP A 65 -9.09 26.88 2.37
C ASP A 65 -8.80 25.50 1.73
N PRO A 66 -9.18 25.25 0.47
CA PRO A 66 -8.81 24.03 -0.26
C PRO A 66 -7.30 23.71 -0.22
N SER A 67 -6.45 24.73 -0.15
CA SER A 67 -4.99 24.62 0.01
C SER A 67 -4.61 23.98 1.34
N VAL A 68 -5.39 24.27 2.40
CA VAL A 68 -5.19 23.68 3.72
C VAL A 68 -5.74 22.25 3.73
N ILE A 69 -6.90 21.96 3.14
CA ILE A 69 -7.40 20.57 2.98
C ILE A 69 -6.37 19.68 2.28
N LEU A 70 -5.71 20.18 1.23
CA LEU A 70 -4.62 19.48 0.57
C LEU A 70 -3.41 19.28 1.50
N MET A 71 -3.12 20.26 2.36
CA MET A 71 -2.11 20.14 3.42
C MET A 71 -2.46 19.03 4.43
N PHE A 72 -3.73 18.85 4.80
CA PHE A 72 -4.17 17.74 5.66
C PHE A 72 -3.84 16.37 5.05
N TYR A 73 -4.16 16.15 3.77
CA TYR A 73 -3.85 14.89 3.09
C TYR A 73 -2.34 14.66 2.93
N PHE A 74 -1.59 15.73 2.69
CA PHE A 74 -0.14 15.67 2.63
C PHE A 74 0.50 15.32 3.98
N VAL A 75 -0.09 15.75 5.11
CA VAL A 75 0.37 15.37 6.46
C VAL A 75 0.24 13.87 6.68
N PHE A 76 -0.84 13.22 6.24
CA PHE A 76 -0.98 11.76 6.34
C PHE A 76 0.14 11.02 5.61
N LEU A 77 0.44 11.43 4.38
CA LEU A 77 1.54 10.83 3.62
C LEU A 77 2.90 11.08 4.29
N ARG A 78 3.14 12.30 4.81
CA ARG A 78 4.38 12.60 5.54
C ARG A 78 4.57 11.73 6.77
N VAL A 79 3.50 11.52 7.55
CA VAL A 79 3.53 10.60 8.69
C VAL A 79 3.90 9.20 8.22
N ASP A 80 3.21 8.68 7.21
CA ASP A 80 3.45 7.33 6.69
C ASP A 80 4.89 7.12 6.18
N ILE A 81 5.44 8.10 5.45
CA ILE A 81 6.83 8.07 4.97
C ILE A 81 7.82 8.15 6.13
N SER A 82 7.55 8.96 7.15
CA SER A 82 8.43 9.10 8.32
C SER A 82 8.41 7.90 9.27
N GLU A 83 7.31 7.15 9.29
CA GLU A 83 7.11 5.97 10.14
C GLU A 83 7.32 4.64 9.37
N LEU A 84 7.93 4.70 8.17
CA LEU A 84 8.25 3.49 7.41
C LEU A 84 9.17 2.56 8.21
N ASN A 85 8.72 1.33 8.41
CA ASN A 85 9.49 0.25 9.00
C ASN A 85 9.60 -0.87 7.98
N LEU A 86 10.57 -0.72 7.06
CA LEU A 86 10.74 -1.64 5.94
C LEU A 86 11.68 -2.79 6.30
N PRO A 87 11.43 -4.01 5.77
CA PRO A 87 12.44 -5.06 5.75
C PRO A 87 13.74 -4.58 5.08
N LYS A 88 14.88 -5.18 5.44
CA LYS A 88 16.18 -4.87 4.79
C LYS A 88 16.18 -5.15 3.28
N SER A 89 15.29 -6.03 2.83
CA SER A 89 15.02 -6.36 1.44
C SER A 89 14.29 -5.25 0.68
N CYS A 90 13.79 -4.21 1.36
CA CYS A 90 13.05 -3.12 0.74
C CYS A 90 13.78 -1.78 0.94
N ALA A 91 13.84 -0.97 -0.12
CA ALA A 91 14.44 0.37 -0.07
C ALA A 91 13.56 1.37 -0.81
N ILE A 92 13.33 2.53 -0.21
CA ILE A 92 12.61 3.65 -0.82
C ILE A 92 13.59 4.67 -1.42
N THR A 93 13.25 5.23 -2.57
CA THR A 93 14.02 6.29 -3.24
C THR A 93 13.10 7.38 -3.78
N PHE A 94 13.60 8.61 -3.86
CA PHE A 94 12.87 9.77 -4.35
C PHE A 94 13.62 10.35 -5.55
N PRO A 95 13.40 9.79 -6.77
CA PRO A 95 14.21 10.12 -7.96
C PRO A 95 14.08 11.60 -8.37
N ASN A 96 12.96 12.25 -8.02
CA ASN A 96 12.68 13.66 -8.34
C ASN A 96 12.97 14.61 -7.17
N GLY A 97 13.79 14.17 -6.19
CA GLY A 97 14.10 14.94 -4.99
C GLY A 97 13.19 14.60 -3.80
N LYS A 98 13.72 14.78 -2.59
CA LYS A 98 13.08 14.36 -1.32
C LYS A 98 11.77 15.11 -1.01
N ASP A 99 11.52 16.23 -1.67
CA ASP A 99 10.31 17.03 -1.46
C ASP A 99 9.10 16.50 -2.25
N ASN A 100 9.33 15.71 -3.32
CA ASN A 100 8.26 15.10 -4.09
C ASN A 100 7.79 13.78 -3.45
N LEU A 101 7.14 13.88 -2.29
CA LEU A 101 6.65 12.72 -1.55
C LEU A 101 5.50 11.99 -2.26
N MET A 102 4.82 12.66 -3.20
CA MET A 102 3.71 12.07 -3.96
C MET A 102 4.18 11.08 -5.03
N ASN A 103 5.46 11.10 -5.39
CA ASN A 103 6.05 10.22 -6.40
C ASN A 103 7.38 9.68 -5.89
N PHE A 104 7.40 8.38 -5.60
CA PHE A 104 8.61 7.71 -5.11
C PHE A 104 8.70 6.31 -5.70
N GLU A 105 9.86 5.70 -5.52
CA GLU A 105 10.09 4.33 -5.98
C GLU A 105 10.49 3.44 -4.81
N VAL A 106 10.05 2.19 -4.86
CA VAL A 106 10.40 1.15 -3.90
C VAL A 106 11.10 0.02 -4.64
N SER A 107 12.32 -0.28 -4.23
CA SER A 107 13.07 -1.46 -4.66
C SER A 107 12.81 -2.59 -3.67
N ILE A 108 12.42 -3.76 -4.17
CA ILE A 108 12.22 -4.99 -3.39
C ILE A 108 13.24 -6.03 -3.86
N ARG A 109 13.96 -6.64 -2.91
CA ARG A 109 14.97 -7.67 -3.11
C ARG A 109 14.63 -8.89 -2.27
N PRO A 110 13.77 -9.80 -2.77
CA PRO A 110 13.37 -10.99 -2.02
C PRO A 110 14.60 -11.78 -1.58
N ASP A 111 14.64 -12.14 -0.30
CA ASP A 111 15.73 -12.91 0.32
C ASP A 111 15.35 -14.40 0.51
N GLU A 112 14.20 -14.81 -0.02
CA GLU A 112 13.73 -16.19 -0.10
C GLU A 112 12.81 -16.40 -1.32
N GLY A 113 12.31 -17.64 -1.48
CA GLY A 113 11.34 -18.00 -2.52
C GLY A 113 11.90 -18.04 -3.95
N TYR A 114 10.99 -18.14 -4.92
CA TYR A 114 11.33 -18.30 -6.35
C TYR A 114 12.18 -17.16 -6.89
N TYR A 115 11.97 -15.94 -6.36
CA TYR A 115 12.59 -14.71 -6.84
C TYR A 115 13.83 -14.29 -6.05
N PHE A 116 14.38 -15.21 -5.24
CA PHE A 116 15.60 -14.99 -4.48
C PHE A 116 16.72 -14.40 -5.35
N GLY A 117 17.31 -13.29 -4.89
CA GLY A 117 18.43 -12.61 -5.55
C GLY A 117 18.03 -11.62 -6.64
N GLY A 118 16.73 -11.49 -6.96
CA GLY A 118 16.21 -10.47 -7.86
C GLY A 118 16.11 -9.09 -7.23
N THR A 119 16.00 -8.06 -8.06
CA THR A 119 15.68 -6.69 -7.66
C THR A 119 14.52 -6.17 -8.50
N PHE A 120 13.42 -5.82 -7.84
CA PHE A 120 12.18 -5.39 -8.49
C PHE A 120 11.83 -3.97 -8.06
N LEU A 121 11.80 -3.07 -9.04
CA LEU A 121 11.52 -1.66 -8.84
C LEU A 121 10.05 -1.35 -9.08
N PHE A 122 9.40 -0.67 -8.14
CA PHE A 122 8.02 -0.23 -8.22
C PHE A 122 7.93 1.29 -8.16
N SER A 123 7.14 1.91 -9.02
CA SER A 123 6.77 3.32 -8.91
C SER A 123 5.48 3.47 -8.11
N PHE A 124 5.46 4.40 -7.18
CA PHE A 124 4.30 4.83 -6.41
C PHE A 124 3.91 6.24 -6.85
N GLN A 125 2.63 6.42 -7.15
CA GLN A 125 2.02 7.72 -7.39
C GLN A 125 0.84 7.89 -6.43
N VAL A 126 1.04 8.71 -5.40
CA VAL A 126 0.04 8.95 -4.36
C VAL A 126 -1.01 9.95 -4.85
N SER A 127 -2.28 9.61 -4.66
CA SER A 127 -3.40 10.48 -5.02
C SER A 127 -3.44 11.72 -4.11
N PRO A 128 -3.79 12.92 -4.63
CA PRO A 128 -4.00 14.12 -3.80
C PRO A 128 -5.04 13.95 -2.68
N VAL A 129 -5.91 12.94 -2.77
CA VAL A 129 -6.93 12.62 -1.75
C VAL A 129 -6.56 11.42 -0.86
N TYR A 130 -5.29 10.99 -0.85
CA TYR A 130 -4.79 9.96 0.06
C TYR A 130 -5.02 10.38 1.53
N PRO A 131 -5.54 9.50 2.41
CA PRO A 131 -5.66 8.05 2.27
C PRO A 131 -7.03 7.54 1.78
N HIS A 132 -7.91 8.39 1.25
CA HIS A 132 -9.21 7.92 0.74
C HIS A 132 -9.08 7.05 -0.50
N GLU A 133 -8.14 7.40 -1.38
CA GLU A 133 -7.74 6.57 -2.52
C GLU A 133 -6.37 5.94 -2.29
N ALA A 134 -6.20 4.70 -2.74
CA ALA A 134 -4.92 4.02 -2.71
C ALA A 134 -3.91 4.72 -3.64
N PRO A 135 -2.61 4.66 -3.34
CA PRO A 135 -1.58 5.01 -4.31
C PRO A 135 -1.68 4.13 -5.55
N LYS A 136 -1.42 4.70 -6.73
CA LYS A 136 -1.21 3.91 -7.94
C LYS A 136 0.19 3.31 -7.89
N VAL A 137 0.28 1.99 -8.02
CA VAL A 137 1.55 1.26 -8.02
C VAL A 137 1.74 0.54 -9.35
N LYS A 138 2.93 0.66 -9.92
CA LYS A 138 3.35 -0.11 -11.10
C LYS A 138 4.71 -0.73 -10.88
N CYS A 139 4.88 -1.98 -11.31
CA CYS A 139 6.20 -2.60 -11.43
C CYS A 139 6.91 -2.03 -12.66
N LYS A 140 8.08 -1.42 -12.47
CA LYS A 140 8.95 -0.96 -13.56
C LYS A 140 9.83 -2.08 -14.11
N THR A 141 9.97 -3.18 -13.37
CA THR A 141 10.80 -4.33 -13.74
C THR A 141 9.94 -5.34 -14.47
N LYS A 142 10.24 -5.61 -15.75
CA LYS A 142 9.54 -6.66 -16.50
C LYS A 142 9.91 -8.03 -15.90
N VAL A 143 8.94 -8.70 -15.31
CA VAL A 143 9.14 -9.92 -14.52
C VAL A 143 8.12 -10.99 -14.91
N TYR A 144 8.55 -12.25 -14.91
CA TYR A 144 7.65 -13.41 -15.09
C TYR A 144 6.99 -13.71 -13.74
N HIS A 145 5.76 -13.24 -13.52
CA HIS A 145 5.07 -13.33 -12.24
C HIS A 145 3.55 -13.51 -12.42
N PRO A 146 2.84 -14.37 -11.64
CA PRO A 146 1.39 -14.55 -11.78
C PRO A 146 0.57 -13.27 -11.60
N ASN A 147 0.87 -12.47 -10.58
CA ASN A 147 0.12 -11.25 -10.22
C ASN A 147 0.67 -9.95 -10.83
N ILE A 148 1.62 -10.00 -11.78
CA ILE A 148 2.17 -8.82 -12.47
C ILE A 148 2.15 -9.08 -13.98
N ASP A 149 1.54 -8.17 -14.75
CA ASP A 149 1.54 -8.27 -16.21
C ASP A 149 2.79 -7.65 -16.86
N LEU A 150 2.88 -7.73 -18.20
CA LEU A 150 4.03 -7.24 -18.95
C LEU A 150 4.10 -5.71 -19.01
N GLU A 151 2.97 -5.04 -18.78
CA GLU A 151 2.82 -3.58 -18.68
C GLU A 151 3.10 -3.05 -17.27
N GLY A 152 3.41 -3.94 -16.32
CA GLY A 152 3.77 -3.64 -14.94
C GLY A 152 2.58 -3.36 -14.02
N ASN A 153 1.35 -3.65 -14.43
CA ASN A 153 0.21 -3.57 -13.54
C ASN A 153 0.28 -4.70 -12.50
N VAL A 154 -0.13 -4.39 -11.28
CA VAL A 154 -0.05 -5.31 -10.14
C VAL A 154 -1.47 -5.69 -9.71
N CYS A 155 -1.70 -6.98 -9.46
CA CYS A 155 -2.87 -7.48 -8.77
C CYS A 155 -2.53 -7.67 -7.30
N LEU A 156 -2.99 -6.73 -6.48
CA LEU A 156 -2.88 -6.75 -5.03
C LEU A 156 -4.16 -6.10 -4.49
N ASN A 157 -5.01 -6.88 -3.79
CA ASN A 157 -6.38 -6.48 -3.46
C ASN A 157 -6.45 -5.18 -2.65
N ILE A 158 -5.47 -4.95 -1.77
CA ILE A 158 -5.38 -3.71 -0.98
C ILE A 158 -5.07 -2.46 -1.81
N LEU A 159 -4.70 -2.58 -3.09
CA LEU A 159 -4.60 -1.44 -4.01
C LEU A 159 -5.93 -1.15 -4.74
N ARG A 160 -6.98 -1.93 -4.47
CA ARG A 160 -8.27 -1.90 -5.19
C ARG A 160 -9.43 -2.00 -4.18
N GLU A 161 -10.24 -3.06 -4.24
CA GLU A 161 -11.45 -3.26 -3.44
C GLU A 161 -11.21 -3.31 -1.92
N ASP A 162 -10.07 -3.85 -1.51
CA ASP A 162 -9.71 -3.99 -0.09
C ASP A 162 -8.98 -2.77 0.47
N TRP A 163 -8.74 -1.73 -0.35
CA TRP A 163 -8.21 -0.48 0.16
C TRP A 163 -9.15 0.11 1.21
N LYS A 164 -8.58 0.51 2.34
CA LYS A 164 -9.26 1.27 3.39
C LYS A 164 -8.31 2.37 3.87
N PRO A 165 -8.82 3.57 4.23
CA PRO A 165 -7.98 4.67 4.73
C PRO A 165 -7.14 4.37 5.99
N VAL A 166 -7.42 3.25 6.66
CA VAL A 166 -6.64 2.75 7.81
C VAL A 166 -5.33 2.07 7.39
N LEU A 167 -5.22 1.63 6.13
CA LEU A 167 -3.99 1.08 5.57
C LEU A 167 -2.97 2.21 5.32
N ASN A 168 -1.71 1.84 5.07
CA ASN A 168 -0.64 2.81 4.85
C ASN A 168 0.37 2.32 3.81
N ILE A 169 1.32 3.19 3.45
CA ILE A 169 2.40 2.87 2.51
C ILE A 169 3.19 1.63 2.95
N ASN A 170 3.45 1.47 4.25
CA ASN A 170 4.15 0.30 4.77
C ASN A 170 3.39 -1.00 4.46
N THR A 171 2.08 -1.04 4.70
CA THR A 171 1.23 -2.20 4.39
C THR A 171 1.26 -2.56 2.91
N ILE A 172 1.27 -1.56 2.02
CA ILE A 172 1.40 -1.79 0.58
C ILE A 172 2.75 -2.45 0.26
N ILE A 173 3.85 -1.93 0.81
CA ILE A 173 5.19 -2.46 0.55
C ILE A 173 5.33 -3.89 1.05
N TYR A 174 4.77 -4.22 2.22
CA TYR A 174 4.71 -5.59 2.72
C TYR A 174 3.85 -6.50 1.83
N GLY A 175 2.71 -6.01 1.32
CA GLY A 175 1.88 -6.75 0.37
C GLY A 175 2.62 -7.04 -0.94
N LEU A 176 3.33 -6.06 -1.49
CA LEU A 176 4.18 -6.25 -2.68
C LEU A 176 5.31 -7.25 -2.41
N TYR A 177 5.95 -7.19 -1.25
CA TYR A 177 6.95 -8.17 -0.84
C TYR A 177 6.38 -9.59 -0.81
N HIS A 178 5.18 -9.76 -0.23
CA HIS A 178 4.51 -11.06 -0.14
C HIS A 178 4.16 -11.65 -1.50
N LEU A 179 3.87 -10.84 -2.52
CA LEU A 179 3.68 -11.38 -3.88
C LEU A 179 4.90 -12.17 -4.37
N PHE A 180 6.12 -11.78 -3.98
CA PHE A 180 7.33 -12.48 -4.38
C PHE A 180 7.64 -13.72 -3.51
N THR A 181 7.31 -13.70 -2.23
CA THR A 181 7.54 -14.87 -1.35
C THR A 181 6.44 -15.92 -1.53
N GLU A 182 5.20 -15.48 -1.74
CA GLU A 182 3.99 -16.30 -1.86
C GLU A 182 3.15 -15.86 -3.09
N PRO A 183 3.60 -16.16 -4.32
CA PRO A 183 2.86 -15.81 -5.53
C PRO A 183 1.49 -16.52 -5.58
N ASN A 184 0.45 -15.78 -5.95
CA ASN A 184 -0.93 -16.28 -5.97
C ASN A 184 -1.39 -16.62 -7.41
N TYR A 185 -1.87 -17.84 -7.64
CA TYR A 185 -2.38 -18.29 -8.94
C TYR A 185 -3.91 -18.23 -9.08
N GLU A 186 -4.67 -17.86 -8.04
CA GLU A 186 -6.15 -17.83 -8.05
C GLU A 186 -6.69 -16.63 -8.85
N ASP A 187 -6.13 -15.43 -8.64
CA ASP A 187 -6.49 -14.19 -9.35
C ASP A 187 -5.29 -13.59 -10.12
N PRO A 188 -4.78 -14.27 -11.18
CA PRO A 188 -3.57 -13.85 -11.86
C PRO A 188 -3.84 -12.80 -12.95
N LEU A 189 -2.85 -11.95 -13.21
CA LEU A 189 -2.77 -11.13 -14.44
C LEU A 189 -2.02 -11.86 -15.55
N ASN A 190 -1.08 -12.73 -15.18
CA ASN A 190 -0.36 -13.60 -16.09
C ASN A 190 -0.86 -15.04 -15.92
N HIS A 191 -1.88 -15.39 -16.71
CA HIS A 191 -2.53 -16.71 -16.65
C HIS A 191 -1.56 -17.86 -17.00
N GLU A 192 -0.58 -17.65 -17.88
CA GLU A 192 0.42 -18.66 -18.22
C GLU A 192 1.32 -18.95 -17.00
N ALA A 193 1.86 -17.90 -16.37
CA ALA A 193 2.69 -18.05 -15.18
C ALA A 193 1.93 -18.72 -14.03
N ALA A 194 0.66 -18.36 -13.83
CA ALA A 194 -0.21 -18.94 -12.82
C ALA A 194 -0.50 -20.43 -13.07
N ALA A 195 -0.81 -20.80 -14.32
CA ALA A 195 -1.05 -22.21 -14.68
C ALA A 195 0.20 -23.06 -14.45
N VAL A 196 1.39 -22.57 -14.84
CA VAL A 196 2.65 -23.29 -14.60
C VAL A 196 2.95 -23.40 -13.11
N LEU A 197 2.70 -22.34 -12.31
CA LEU A 197 2.86 -22.40 -10.85
C LEU A 197 1.96 -23.47 -10.23
N ARG A 198 0.68 -23.53 -10.62
CA ARG A 198 -0.30 -24.50 -10.11
C ARG A 198 0.05 -25.93 -10.51
N ASP A 199 0.35 -26.14 -11.80
CA ASP A 199 0.44 -27.50 -12.38
C ASP A 199 1.86 -28.08 -12.28
N ASN A 200 2.90 -27.23 -12.28
CA ASN A 200 4.30 -27.66 -12.23
C ASN A 200 5.22 -26.61 -11.56
N PRO A 201 5.24 -26.54 -10.21
CA PRO A 201 6.06 -25.59 -9.46
C PRO A 201 7.57 -25.62 -9.79
N LYS A 202 8.11 -26.79 -10.15
CA LYS A 202 9.53 -26.91 -10.55
C LYS A 202 9.81 -26.25 -11.90
N MET A 203 8.89 -26.39 -12.86
CA MET A 203 8.99 -25.69 -14.14
C MET A 203 8.83 -24.17 -13.94
N PHE A 204 7.92 -23.77 -13.05
CA PHE A 204 7.76 -22.37 -12.68
C PHE A 204 9.07 -21.78 -12.15
N GLU A 205 9.72 -22.47 -11.20
CA GLU A 205 11.04 -22.06 -10.70
C GLU A 205 12.08 -21.92 -11.82
N SER A 206 12.17 -22.92 -12.71
CA SER A 206 13.10 -22.87 -13.86
C SER A 206 12.84 -21.66 -14.77
N ASN A 207 11.57 -21.36 -15.05
CA ASN A 207 11.16 -20.22 -15.86
C ASN A 207 11.49 -18.89 -15.17
N VAL A 208 11.24 -18.78 -13.86
CA VAL A 208 11.61 -17.59 -13.07
C VAL A 208 13.12 -17.35 -13.12
N ARG A 209 13.94 -18.38 -12.85
CA ARG A 209 15.41 -18.28 -12.90
C ARG A 209 15.91 -17.85 -14.27
N ARG A 210 15.32 -18.41 -15.34
CA ARG A 210 15.66 -18.08 -16.73
C ARG A 210 15.28 -16.64 -17.08
N ALA A 211 14.08 -16.21 -16.72
CA ALA A 211 13.62 -14.84 -16.94
C ALA A 211 14.50 -13.83 -16.21
N MET A 212 14.77 -14.06 -14.91
CA MET A 212 15.57 -13.17 -14.08
C MET A 212 17.03 -13.04 -14.54
N SER A 213 17.57 -14.08 -15.17
CA SER A 213 18.94 -14.08 -15.71
C SER A 213 19.09 -13.32 -17.04
N GLY A 214 17.97 -12.91 -17.66
CA GLY A 214 17.92 -12.28 -18.97
C GLY A 214 17.66 -13.31 -20.08
N GLY A 215 16.42 -13.76 -20.23
CA GLY A 215 16.10 -14.88 -21.12
C GLY A 215 14.65 -14.92 -21.59
N TYR A 216 14.36 -15.89 -22.46
CA TYR A 216 13.01 -16.12 -22.98
C TYR A 216 12.25 -17.15 -22.15
N VAL A 217 10.99 -16.87 -21.87
CA VAL A 217 9.98 -17.84 -21.43
C VAL A 217 8.87 -17.82 -22.47
N GLY A 218 8.64 -18.95 -23.13
CA GLY A 218 7.82 -19.00 -24.34
C GLY A 218 8.39 -18.08 -25.42
N GLN A 219 7.58 -17.14 -25.90
CA GLN A 219 7.97 -16.14 -26.89
C GLN A 219 8.38 -14.79 -26.28
N THR A 220 8.28 -14.65 -24.95
CA THR A 220 8.50 -13.38 -24.27
C THR A 220 9.91 -13.29 -23.72
N PHE A 221 10.66 -12.27 -24.14
CA PHE A 221 11.94 -11.92 -23.54
C PHE A 221 11.76 -11.13 -22.24
N PHE A 222 12.49 -11.52 -21.21
CA PHE A 222 12.61 -10.83 -19.93
C PHE A 222 14.03 -10.30 -19.75
N PRO A 223 14.22 -8.98 -19.58
CA PRO A 223 15.51 -8.41 -19.22
C PRO A 223 16.03 -8.95 -17.89
N ARG A 224 17.37 -9.00 -17.75
CA ARG A 224 18.01 -9.41 -16.49
C ARG A 224 17.63 -8.46 -15.35
N CYS A 225 17.29 -9.03 -14.20
CA CYS A 225 16.93 -8.30 -12.97
C CYS A 225 17.57 -8.84 -11.69
N VAL A 226 18.65 -9.62 -11.82
CA VAL A 226 19.54 -10.05 -10.71
C VAL A 226 20.75 -9.13 -10.58
#